data_AF-A0A449B2D4-F1
#
_entry.id   AF-A0A449B2D4-F1
#
_cell.length_a   1.000
_cell.length_b   1.000
_cell.length_c   1.000
_cell.angle_alpha   90.00
_cell.angle_beta   90.00
_cell.angle_gamma   90.00
#
_symmetry.space_group_name_H-M   'P 1'
#
loop_
_entity.id
_entity.type
_entity.pdbx_description
1 polymer ?
#
loop_
_entity_poly.entity_id
_entity_poly.type
_entity_poly.pdbx_seq_one_letter_code
_entity_poly.pdbx_strand_id
1 'polypeptide(L)'
;MTYTYREIQNNSDLILIQTIDVVSLYNAFRKILLKLELDDKKLYYYLTFSLFKRNDTFVENTKPFAVALGYLLIGYTTHKNDKFAKIKSTLKKQNINNFENALKNEQISESLYQLAKEKFGFINLDGSAKDLVSLVNDYGLFSTQQILEIEKMTLILHPVNGCDLPS
;
A
#
# COMPACT_ATOMS: atom_id res chain seq x y z
N MET A 1 -10.21 10.47 -13.26
CA MET A 1 -10.56 11.72 -12.54
C MET A 1 -9.35 12.17 -11.75
N THR A 2 -9.18 13.49 -11.61
CA THR A 2 -8.00 14.08 -10.98
C THR A 2 -8.42 14.71 -9.67
N TYR A 3 -7.83 14.27 -8.56
CA TYR A 3 -8.13 14.76 -7.22
C TYR A 3 -6.84 15.12 -6.49
N THR A 4 -6.86 16.15 -5.68
CA THR A 4 -5.89 16.28 -4.59
C THR A 4 -6.20 15.27 -3.50
N TYR A 5 -5.19 14.84 -2.75
CA TYR A 5 -5.43 13.96 -1.59
C TYR A 5 -6.41 14.60 -0.59
N ARG A 6 -6.34 15.92 -0.39
CA ARG A 6 -7.28 16.64 0.48
C ARG A 6 -8.74 16.51 0.01
N GLU A 7 -9.01 16.58 -1.29
CA GLU A 7 -10.36 16.36 -1.84
C GLU A 7 -10.84 14.93 -1.59
N ILE A 8 -9.95 13.94 -1.73
CA ILE A 8 -10.25 12.54 -1.41
C ILE A 8 -10.61 12.38 0.07
N GLN A 9 -9.79 12.95 0.96
CA GLN A 9 -10.02 12.91 2.40
C GLN A 9 -11.34 13.57 2.80
N ASN A 10 -11.70 14.67 2.15
CA ASN A 10 -12.96 15.37 2.36
C ASN A 10 -14.15 14.67 1.68
N ASN A 11 -13.92 13.53 1.03
CA ASN A 11 -14.93 12.79 0.27
C ASN A 11 -15.64 13.65 -0.79
N SER A 12 -14.89 14.56 -1.44
CA SER A 12 -15.40 15.35 -2.56
C SER A 12 -15.95 14.42 -3.64
N ASP A 13 -17.11 14.77 -4.20
CA ASP A 13 -17.85 13.98 -5.19
C ASP A 13 -18.12 12.52 -4.78
N LEU A 14 -18.22 12.26 -3.46
CA LEU A 14 -18.47 10.93 -2.90
C LEU A 14 -17.42 9.89 -3.30
N ILE A 15 -16.18 10.32 -3.59
CA ILE A 15 -15.11 9.44 -4.11
C ILE A 15 -14.78 8.25 -3.19
N LEU A 16 -15.01 8.36 -1.86
CA LEU A 16 -14.75 7.27 -0.91
C LEU A 16 -15.74 6.10 -1.02
N ILE A 17 -16.92 6.31 -1.62
CA ILE A 17 -17.92 5.24 -1.82
C ILE A 17 -17.89 4.67 -3.25
N GLN A 18 -17.15 5.30 -4.15
CA GLN A 18 -17.01 4.82 -5.52
C GLN A 18 -16.05 3.63 -5.58
N THR A 19 -16.35 2.67 -6.44
CA THR A 19 -15.41 1.62 -6.80
C THR A 19 -14.37 2.20 -7.75
N ILE A 20 -13.10 2.10 -7.37
CA ILE A 20 -11.98 2.66 -8.11
C ILE A 20 -11.17 1.55 -8.73
N ASP A 21 -10.73 1.76 -9.97
CA ASP A 21 -9.80 0.89 -10.67
C ASP A 21 -8.53 0.68 -9.83
N VAL A 22 -8.21 -0.59 -9.58
CA VAL A 22 -7.12 -0.97 -8.68
C VAL A 22 -5.74 -0.64 -9.24
N VAL A 23 -5.58 -0.51 -10.56
CA VAL A 23 -4.33 -0.04 -11.17
C VAL A 23 -4.09 1.44 -10.83
N SER A 24 -5.14 2.26 -10.92
CA SER A 24 -5.08 3.67 -10.54
C SER A 24 -4.81 3.85 -9.04
N LEU A 25 -5.41 3.02 -8.17
CA LEU A 25 -5.10 3.00 -6.73
C LEU A 25 -3.67 2.57 -6.46
N TYR A 26 -3.20 1.48 -7.08
CA TYR A 26 -1.82 1.03 -6.95
C TYR A 26 -0.82 2.12 -7.32
N ASN A 27 -1.06 2.86 -8.41
CA ASN A 27 -0.22 3.98 -8.79
C ASN A 27 -0.31 5.15 -7.79
N ALA A 28 -1.50 5.44 -7.26
CA ALA A 28 -1.68 6.46 -6.22
C ALA A 28 -0.94 6.11 -4.93
N PHE A 29 -1.06 4.86 -4.47
CA PHE A 29 -0.29 4.32 -3.33
C PHE A 29 1.21 4.57 -3.51
N ARG A 30 1.77 4.12 -4.64
CA ARG A 30 3.19 4.29 -4.95
C ARG A 30 3.61 5.75 -4.92
N LYS A 31 2.79 6.64 -5.48
CA LYS A 31 3.06 8.08 -5.52
C LYS A 31 3.08 8.69 -4.12
N ILE A 32 2.19 8.28 -3.22
CA ILE A 32 2.20 8.69 -1.81
C ILE A 32 3.45 8.13 -1.11
N LEU A 33 3.76 6.86 -1.33
CA LEU A 33 4.88 6.17 -0.67
C LEU A 33 6.26 6.74 -1.06
N LEU A 34 6.39 7.43 -2.20
CA LEU A 34 7.59 8.21 -2.55
C LEU A 34 7.95 9.27 -1.49
N LYS A 35 7.02 9.65 -0.60
CA LYS A 35 7.28 10.60 0.48
C LYS A 35 7.93 9.99 1.71
N LEU A 36 8.02 8.66 1.80
CA LEU A 36 8.69 8.00 2.91
C LEU A 36 10.20 8.07 2.75
N GLU A 37 10.88 8.30 3.87
CA GLU A 37 12.32 8.17 3.99
C GLU A 37 12.62 6.81 4.64
N LEU A 38 13.07 5.84 3.84
CA LEU A 38 13.34 4.48 4.28
C LEU A 38 14.81 4.13 4.04
N ASP A 39 15.49 3.64 5.08
CA ASP A 39 16.86 3.16 4.98
C ASP A 39 16.97 1.87 4.15
N ASP A 40 15.93 1.03 4.20
CA ASP A 40 15.85 -0.19 3.40
C ASP A 40 15.53 0.13 1.94
N LYS A 41 16.59 0.25 1.12
CA LYS A 41 16.49 0.56 -0.32
C LYS A 41 15.66 -0.47 -1.10
N LYS A 42 15.66 -1.74 -0.70
CA LYS A 42 14.88 -2.78 -1.37
C LYS A 42 13.41 -2.61 -1.06
N LEU A 43 13.06 -2.37 0.21
CA LEU A 43 11.70 -2.02 0.61
C LEU A 43 11.19 -0.81 -0.18
N TYR A 44 11.98 0.28 -0.18
CA TYR A 44 11.63 1.50 -0.92
C TYR A 44 11.40 1.23 -2.42
N TYR A 45 12.30 0.47 -3.05
CA TYR A 45 12.16 0.10 -4.47
C TYR A 45 10.83 -0.63 -4.73
N TYR A 46 10.49 -1.65 -3.95
CA TYR A 46 9.26 -2.40 -4.18
C TYR A 46 8.00 -1.58 -3.86
N LEU A 47 8.06 -0.62 -2.94
CA LEU A 47 6.96 0.29 -2.62
C LEU A 47 6.74 1.39 -3.66
N THR A 48 7.74 1.71 -4.48
CA THR A 48 7.71 2.91 -5.34
C THR A 48 7.91 2.62 -6.82
N PHE A 49 8.55 1.52 -7.19
CA PHE A 49 8.75 1.10 -8.58
C PHE A 49 7.62 0.22 -9.10
N SER A 50 7.30 0.32 -10.39
CA SER A 50 6.27 -0.52 -11.03
C SER A 50 6.90 -1.65 -11.80
N LEU A 51 6.52 -2.87 -11.47
CA LEU A 51 6.76 -4.03 -12.33
C LEU A 51 5.53 -4.38 -13.18
N PHE A 52 4.42 -3.67 -12.96
CA PHE A 52 3.17 -3.90 -13.66
C PHE A 52 3.29 -3.51 -15.14
N LYS A 53 2.91 -4.44 -16.02
CA LYS A 53 2.92 -4.24 -17.47
C LYS A 53 1.54 -4.40 -18.11
N ARG A 54 0.68 -5.28 -17.58
CA ARG A 54 -0.60 -5.67 -18.18
C ARG A 54 -1.62 -6.09 -17.11
N ASN A 55 -2.90 -5.74 -17.30
CA ASN A 55 -3.99 -5.98 -16.34
C ASN A 55 -4.18 -7.46 -15.96
N ASP A 56 -3.92 -8.38 -16.89
CA ASP A 56 -4.08 -9.83 -16.70
C ASP A 56 -3.07 -10.47 -15.72
N THR A 57 -2.01 -9.73 -15.40
CA THR A 57 -0.94 -10.15 -14.49
C THR A 57 -0.85 -9.22 -13.28
N PHE A 58 -1.91 -8.47 -12.97
CA PHE A 58 -1.88 -7.46 -11.93
C PHE A 58 -1.61 -8.09 -10.56
N VAL A 59 -2.36 -9.13 -10.19
CA VAL A 59 -2.22 -9.76 -8.86
C VAL A 59 -0.83 -10.36 -8.68
N GLU A 60 -0.31 -11.06 -9.69
CA GLU A 60 1.02 -11.65 -9.66
C GLU A 60 2.12 -10.57 -9.54
N ASN A 61 2.07 -9.54 -10.39
CA ASN A 61 3.09 -8.50 -10.43
C ASN A 61 3.06 -7.56 -9.21
N THR A 62 1.90 -7.44 -8.55
CA THR A 62 1.74 -6.59 -7.37
C THR A 62 1.90 -7.35 -6.06
N LYS A 63 1.99 -8.69 -6.07
CA LYS A 63 2.27 -9.47 -4.85
C LYS A 63 3.52 -8.99 -4.11
N PRO A 64 4.69 -8.77 -4.75
CA PRO A 64 5.87 -8.23 -4.05
C PRO A 64 5.64 -6.84 -3.42
N PHE A 65 4.86 -6.00 -4.09
CA PHE A 65 4.46 -4.69 -3.54
C PHE A 65 3.54 -4.83 -2.32
N ALA A 66 2.58 -5.76 -2.36
CA ALA A 66 1.72 -6.05 -1.21
C ALA A 66 2.53 -6.63 -0.02
N VAL A 67 3.51 -7.51 -0.28
CA VAL A 67 4.45 -7.98 0.76
C VAL A 67 5.24 -6.80 1.34
N ALA A 68 5.68 -5.86 0.50
CA ALA A 68 6.37 -4.64 0.94
C ALA A 68 5.49 -3.74 1.81
N LEU A 69 4.21 -3.56 1.46
CA LEU A 69 3.24 -2.85 2.29
C LEU A 69 3.08 -3.53 3.66
N GLY A 70 2.94 -4.86 3.68
CA GLY A 70 2.88 -5.61 4.93
C GLY A 70 4.12 -5.40 5.79
N TYR A 71 5.32 -5.46 5.18
CA TYR A 71 6.58 -5.25 5.90
C TYR A 71 6.70 -3.82 6.45
N LEU A 72 6.30 -2.82 5.65
CA LEU A 72 6.25 -1.42 6.06
C LEU A 72 5.36 -1.24 7.30
N LEU A 73 4.15 -1.79 7.29
CA LEU A 73 3.23 -1.73 8.43
C LEU A 73 3.86 -2.33 9.69
N ILE A 74 4.48 -3.50 9.61
CA ILE A 74 5.10 -4.14 10.78
C ILE A 74 6.34 -3.39 11.30
N GLY A 75 7.14 -2.87 10.38
CA GLY A 75 8.40 -2.21 10.69
C GLY A 75 8.23 -0.82 11.29
N TYR A 76 7.30 -0.04 10.72
CA TYR A 76 7.31 1.42 10.84
C TYR A 76 6.02 2.02 11.40
N THR A 77 4.94 1.26 11.54
CA THR A 77 3.70 1.79 12.12
C THR A 77 3.86 2.10 13.62
N THR A 78 3.16 3.13 14.08
CA THR A 78 2.95 3.41 15.51
C THR A 78 1.71 2.67 16.06
N HIS A 79 0.89 2.08 15.19
CA HIS A 79 -0.35 1.42 15.57
C HIS A 79 -0.08 0.09 16.31
N LYS A 80 -0.67 -0.07 17.50
CA LYS A 80 -0.58 -1.33 18.26
C LYS A 80 -1.64 -2.32 17.76
N ASN A 81 -1.19 -3.49 17.32
CA ASN A 81 -2.06 -4.57 16.87
C ASN A 81 -1.41 -5.92 17.19
N ASP A 82 -2.17 -6.85 17.78
CA ASP A 82 -1.64 -8.15 18.20
C ASP A 82 -1.10 -8.97 17.04
N LYS A 83 -1.75 -8.92 15.88
CA LYS A 83 -1.27 -9.57 14.66
C LYS A 83 0.07 -8.97 14.22
N PHE A 84 0.21 -7.64 14.33
CA PHE A 84 1.47 -6.98 14.01
C PHE A 84 2.59 -7.42 14.96
N ALA A 85 2.30 -7.45 16.27
CA ALA A 85 3.25 -7.92 17.28
C ALA A 85 3.68 -9.38 17.03
N LYS A 86 2.74 -10.24 16.63
CA LYS A 86 3.01 -11.65 16.32
C LYS A 86 3.96 -11.80 15.13
N ILE A 87 3.69 -11.12 14.02
CA ILE A 87 4.57 -11.14 12.84
C ILE A 87 5.94 -10.54 13.18
N LYS A 88 5.99 -9.42 13.90
CA LYS A 88 7.24 -8.79 14.36
C LYS A 88 8.09 -9.71 15.23
N SER A 89 7.44 -10.50 16.10
CA SER A 89 8.11 -11.52 16.91
C SER A 89 8.71 -12.64 16.05
N THR A 90 7.97 -13.11 15.03
CA THR A 90 8.49 -14.11 14.09
C THR A 90 9.68 -13.58 13.30
N LEU A 91 9.63 -12.34 12.80
CA LEU A 91 10.77 -11.71 12.12
C LEU A 91 12.02 -11.69 13.01
N LYS A 92 11.88 -11.30 14.28
CA LYS A 92 12.98 -11.31 15.25
C LYS A 92 13.52 -12.73 15.49
N LYS A 93 12.65 -13.71 15.72
CA LYS A 93 13.05 -15.11 15.96
C LYS A 93 13.81 -15.72 14.78
N GLN A 94 13.47 -15.31 13.56
CA GLN A 94 14.11 -15.78 12.33
C GLN A 94 15.29 -14.88 11.87
N ASN A 95 15.70 -13.90 12.68
CA ASN A 95 16.77 -12.95 12.36
C ASN A 95 16.57 -12.19 11.04
N ILE A 96 15.31 -11.90 10.68
CA ILE A 96 14.98 -11.14 9.48
C ILE A 96 14.99 -9.64 9.83
N ASN A 97 16.03 -8.95 9.38
CA ASN A 97 16.31 -7.54 9.68
C ASN A 97 16.13 -6.59 8.49
N ASN A 98 15.87 -7.11 7.30
CA ASN A 98 15.62 -6.32 6.10
C ASN A 98 14.53 -6.98 5.24
N PHE A 99 13.99 -6.21 4.30
CA PHE A 99 12.92 -6.64 3.42
C PHE A 99 13.33 -7.77 2.47
N GLU A 100 14.57 -7.78 1.98
CA GLU A 100 15.05 -8.80 1.05
C GLU A 100 14.99 -10.20 1.68
N ASN A 101 15.39 -10.32 2.96
CA ASN A 101 15.30 -11.55 3.73
C ASN A 101 13.85 -11.95 4.00
N ALA A 102 12.97 -10.98 4.25
CA ALA A 102 11.54 -11.23 4.43
C ALA A 102 10.88 -11.76 3.15
N LEU A 103 11.26 -11.21 2.00
CA LEU A 103 10.73 -11.60 0.69
C LEU A 103 11.17 -13.02 0.28
N LYS A 104 12.41 -13.41 0.59
CA LYS A 104 12.95 -14.76 0.31
C LYS A 104 12.36 -15.84 1.22
N ASN A 105 11.85 -15.47 2.40
CA ASN A 105 11.24 -16.41 3.33
C ASN A 105 9.74 -16.56 2.98
N GLU A 106 9.37 -17.70 2.41
CA GLU A 106 8.01 -17.94 1.91
C GLU A 106 6.92 -17.77 2.98
N GLN A 107 7.13 -18.30 4.18
CA GLN A 107 6.17 -18.22 5.28
C GLN A 107 5.93 -16.76 5.71
N ILE A 108 7.01 -15.98 5.82
CA ILE A 108 6.95 -14.57 6.22
C ILE A 108 6.36 -13.73 5.09
N SER A 109 6.82 -13.93 3.86
CA SER A 109 6.32 -13.26 2.67
C SER A 109 4.80 -13.45 2.55
N GLU A 110 4.31 -14.67 2.71
CA GLU A 110 2.87 -14.94 2.69
C GLU A 110 2.13 -14.28 3.87
N SER A 111 2.70 -14.32 5.09
CA SER A 111 2.11 -13.65 6.26
C SER A 111 1.98 -12.13 6.07
N LEU A 112 2.98 -11.50 5.45
CA LEU A 112 2.99 -10.06 5.14
C LEU A 112 2.03 -9.74 4.00
N TYR A 113 1.95 -10.59 2.99
CA TYR A 113 0.97 -10.47 1.90
C TYR A 113 -0.46 -10.50 2.44
N GLN A 114 -0.80 -11.50 3.25
CA GLN A 114 -2.13 -11.62 3.87
C GLN A 114 -2.43 -10.43 4.79
N LEU A 115 -1.43 -9.92 5.50
CA LEU A 115 -1.59 -8.71 6.30
C LEU A 115 -2.00 -7.51 5.43
N ALA A 116 -1.30 -7.29 4.32
CA ALA A 116 -1.61 -6.18 3.43
C ALA A 116 -3.02 -6.34 2.81
N LYS A 117 -3.38 -7.55 2.37
CA LYS A 117 -4.72 -7.87 1.85
C LYS A 117 -5.85 -7.54 2.83
N GLU A 118 -5.63 -7.78 4.12
CA GLU A 118 -6.62 -7.44 5.15
C GLU A 118 -6.75 -5.94 5.41
N LYS A 119 -5.71 -5.17 5.10
CA LYS A 119 -5.64 -3.73 5.40
C LYS A 119 -5.99 -2.85 4.22
N PHE A 120 -5.84 -3.34 3.00
CA PHE A 120 -6.09 -2.59 1.79
C PHE A 120 -6.90 -3.43 0.81
N GLY A 121 -8.14 -3.00 0.57
CA GLY A 121 -9.11 -3.70 -0.28
C GLY A 121 -8.64 -3.86 -1.72
N PHE A 122 -7.91 -2.88 -2.26
CA PHE A 122 -7.43 -2.92 -3.66
C PHE A 122 -6.54 -4.13 -3.98
N ILE A 123 -5.88 -4.74 -2.98
CA ILE A 123 -5.06 -5.95 -3.18
C ILE A 123 -5.97 -7.17 -3.45
N ASN A 124 -7.22 -7.14 -2.98
CA ASN A 124 -8.27 -8.11 -3.31
C ASN A 124 -9.08 -7.71 -4.57
N LEU A 125 -8.59 -6.75 -5.36
CA LEU A 125 -9.32 -6.17 -6.50
C LEU A 125 -10.61 -5.42 -6.11
N ASP A 126 -10.82 -5.15 -4.81
CA ASP A 126 -11.94 -4.39 -4.28
C ASP A 126 -11.46 -3.01 -3.79
N GLY A 127 -11.06 -2.19 -4.76
CA GLY A 127 -10.37 -0.94 -4.52
C GLY A 127 -11.30 0.23 -4.18
N SER A 128 -11.01 0.90 -3.07
CA SER A 128 -11.63 2.17 -2.69
C SER A 128 -10.57 3.22 -2.38
N ALA A 129 -10.90 4.49 -2.65
CA ALA A 129 -10.08 5.62 -2.23
C ALA A 129 -9.88 5.68 -0.69
N LYS A 130 -10.71 4.98 0.10
CA LYS A 130 -10.53 4.81 1.55
C LYS A 130 -9.18 4.17 1.89
N ASP A 131 -8.69 3.25 1.06
CA ASP A 131 -7.40 2.59 1.27
C ASP A 131 -6.25 3.61 1.31
N LEU A 132 -6.32 4.67 0.49
CA LEU A 132 -5.34 5.76 0.46
C LEU A 132 -5.41 6.60 1.75
N VAL A 133 -6.64 6.87 2.21
CA VAL A 133 -6.86 7.62 3.46
C VAL A 133 -6.29 6.84 4.65
N SER A 134 -6.60 5.54 4.72
CA SER A 134 -6.08 4.68 5.77
C SER A 134 -4.56 4.57 5.75
N LEU A 135 -3.93 4.46 4.57
CA LEU A 135 -2.47 4.45 4.44
C LEU A 135 -1.82 5.66 5.13
N VAL A 136 -2.35 6.86 4.87
CA VAL A 136 -1.75 8.11 5.34
C VAL A 136 -2.09 8.40 6.80
N ASN A 137 -3.34 8.15 7.21
CA ASN A 137 -3.86 8.64 8.49
C ASN A 137 -3.85 7.60 9.62
N ASP A 138 -4.05 6.31 9.32
CA ASP A 138 -4.36 5.32 10.36
C ASP A 138 -3.11 4.67 10.96
N TYR A 139 -2.00 4.66 10.22
CA TYR A 139 -0.81 3.88 10.58
C TYR A 139 0.36 4.71 11.10
N GLY A 140 0.26 6.04 11.10
CA GLY A 140 1.32 6.93 11.60
C GLY A 140 2.65 6.74 10.87
N LEU A 141 2.62 6.46 9.56
CA LEU A 141 3.81 6.20 8.74
C LEU A 141 4.53 7.48 8.31
N PHE A 142 3.82 8.60 8.26
CA PHE A 142 4.29 9.87 7.71
C PHE A 142 4.47 10.91 8.81
N SER A 143 5.51 11.72 8.69
CA SER A 143 5.70 12.91 9.53
C SER A 143 4.68 14.00 9.18
N THR A 144 4.48 14.97 10.07
CA THR A 144 3.58 16.11 9.82
C THR A 144 3.94 16.86 8.53
N GLN A 145 5.23 17.06 8.26
CA GLN A 145 5.68 17.73 7.04
C GLN A 145 5.35 16.91 5.78
N GLN A 146 5.55 15.58 5.82
CA GLN A 146 5.18 14.69 4.72
C GLN A 146 3.67 14.70 4.47
N ILE A 147 2.85 14.69 5.53
CA ILE A 147 1.39 14.78 5.41
C ILE A 147 0.96 16.07 4.71
N LEU A 148 1.54 17.22 5.08
CA LEU A 148 1.23 18.51 4.44
C LEU A 148 1.58 18.54 2.95
N GLU A 149 2.61 17.80 2.53
CA GLU A 149 2.94 17.63 1.11
C GLU A 149 1.99 16.67 0.40
N ILE A 150 1.61 15.58 1.07
CA ILE A 150 0.65 14.60 0.55
C ILE A 150 -0.71 15.25 0.32
N GLU A 151 -1.19 16.09 1.25
CA GLU A 151 -2.47 16.81 1.11
C GLU A 151 -2.60 17.62 -0.17
N LYS A 152 -1.48 18.17 -0.66
CA LYS A 152 -1.43 18.97 -1.89
C LYS A 152 -1.18 18.12 -3.13
N MET A 153 -0.91 16.83 -2.98
CA MET A 153 -0.56 15.95 -4.07
C MET A 153 -1.79 15.64 -4.93
N THR A 154 -1.64 15.82 -6.23
CA THR A 154 -2.62 15.39 -7.22
C THR A 154 -2.48 13.89 -7.52
N LEU A 155 -3.58 13.16 -7.42
CA LEU A 155 -3.74 11.74 -7.70
C LEU A 155 -4.75 11.55 -8.84
N ILE A 156 -4.49 10.58 -9.71
CA ILE A 156 -5.38 10.25 -10.82
C ILE A 156 -6.06 8.93 -10.47
N LEU A 157 -7.37 8.98 -10.20
CA LEU A 157 -8.19 7.84 -9.86
C LEU A 157 -9.21 7.59 -10.97
N HIS A 158 -9.25 6.36 -11.48
CA HIS A 158 -10.19 5.98 -12.52
C HIS A 158 -11.34 5.19 -11.90
N PRO A 159 -12.60 5.46 -12.27
CA PRO A 159 -13.69 4.56 -11.90
C PRO A 159 -13.47 3.20 -12.57
N VAL A 160 -14.01 2.14 -11.99
CA VAL A 160 -13.96 0.81 -12.60
C VAL A 160 -14.69 0.82 -13.94
N ASN A 161 -14.00 0.39 -15.00
CA ASN A 161 -14.61 0.08 -16.29
C ASN A 161 -14.68 -1.44 -16.44
N GLY A 162 -15.89 -2.00 -16.48
CA GLY A 162 -16.13 -3.45 -16.45
C GLY A 162 -15.58 -4.27 -17.63
N CYS A 163 -14.98 -3.63 -18.63
CA CYS A 163 -14.38 -4.30 -19.80
C CYS A 163 -12.89 -4.63 -19.65
N ASP A 164 -12.20 -4.07 -18.64
CA ASP A 164 -10.73 -4.18 -18.47
C ASP A 164 -10.33 -4.58 -17.04
N LEU A 165 -11.14 -5.42 -16.39
CA LEU A 165 -10.92 -5.85 -15.02
C LEU A 165 -9.60 -6.64 -14.90
N PRO A 166 -8.69 -6.23 -14.01
CA PRO A 166 -7.47 -6.99 -13.76
C PRO A 166 -7.75 -8.35 -13.13
N SER A 167 -6.85 -9.31 -13.38
CA SER A 167 -6.85 -10.66 -12.80
C SER A 167 -5.57 -10.98 -12.04
#